data_AF-A0A9E2TVB8-F1
#
_entry.id   AF-A0A9E2TVB8-F1
#
_cell.length_a   1.000
_cell.length_b   1.000
_cell.length_c   1.000
_cell.angle_alpha   90.00
_cell.angle_beta   90.00
_cell.angle_gamma   90.00
#
_symmetry.space_group_name_H-M   'P 1'
#
loop_
_entity.id
_entity.type
_entity.pdbx_description
1 polymer ?
#
loop_
_entity_poly.entity_id
_entity_poly.type
_entity_poly.pdbx_seq_one_letter_code
_entity_poly.pdbx_strand_id
1 'polypeptide(L)'
;MKVRLLYQFLILFFGVSVIFSSCKSKKKLTSVSDTAQVSQQIEEEVEENKEKEETYYKPEASTAVKLENYFNSIASAPSLTSANNSIREAESMFNSSDAPVLIIFYAAGGKAEYDEPTTINKYLNYLKDVKKSINRVEDYTLDSNGKITELVLFRK
;
A
#
# COMPACT_ATOMS: atom_id res chain seq x y z
N MET A 1 34.07 2.30 47.13
CA MET A 1 34.19 0.87 46.77
C MET A 1 33.12 0.45 45.73
N LYS A 2 33.15 0.98 44.50
CA LYS A 2 32.21 0.54 43.42
C LYS A 2 32.90 -0.02 42.17
N VAL A 3 34.23 -0.12 42.18
CA VAL A 3 35.01 -0.65 41.04
C VAL A 3 35.26 -2.16 41.16
N ARG A 4 34.99 -2.77 42.33
CA ARG A 4 35.14 -4.23 42.56
C ARG A 4 33.95 -5.07 42.07
N LEU A 5 32.79 -4.47 41.79
CA LEU A 5 31.61 -5.22 41.34
C LEU A 5 31.60 -5.48 39.83
N LEU A 6 32.37 -4.72 39.05
CA LEU A 6 32.42 -4.87 37.59
C LEU A 6 33.38 -5.98 37.11
N TYR A 7 34.34 -6.39 37.95
CA TYR A 7 35.34 -7.41 37.57
C TYR A 7 34.91 -8.84 37.91
N GLN A 8 33.87 -9.00 38.73
CA GLN A 8 33.41 -10.31 39.21
C GLN A 8 32.46 -11.02 38.23
N PHE A 9 31.87 -10.27 37.28
CA PHE A 9 31.13 -10.85 36.15
C PHE A 9 32.02 -11.18 34.93
N LEU A 10 33.29 -10.73 34.93
CA LEU A 10 34.21 -10.92 33.81
C LEU A 10 35.02 -12.24 33.90
N ILE A 11 34.88 -13.01 34.99
CA ILE A 11 35.60 -14.28 35.24
C ILE A 11 34.61 -15.46 35.33
N LEU A 12 33.63 -15.51 34.44
CA LEU A 12 32.79 -16.70 34.24
C LEU A 12 32.78 -17.08 32.76
N PHE A 13 33.95 -16.97 32.13
CA PHE A 13 34.18 -17.27 30.71
C PHE A 13 35.06 -18.50 30.46
N PHE A 14 35.51 -19.25 31.47
CA PHE A 14 36.37 -20.41 31.21
C PHE A 14 36.12 -21.51 32.24
N GLY A 15 35.63 -22.68 31.79
CA GLY A 15 35.81 -23.91 32.57
C GLY A 15 34.74 -25.00 32.43
N VAL A 16 34.83 -25.77 31.34
CA VAL A 16 34.67 -27.24 31.32
C VAL A 16 33.32 -27.85 31.75
N SER A 17 32.59 -28.42 30.80
CA SER A 17 32.38 -29.89 30.75
C SER A 17 31.60 -30.33 29.51
N VAL A 18 31.95 -31.53 29.08
CA VAL A 18 31.68 -32.12 27.77
C VAL A 18 30.59 -33.20 27.89
N ILE A 19 29.94 -33.50 26.76
CA ILE A 19 29.22 -34.73 26.33
C ILE A 19 27.90 -35.13 27.06
N PHE A 20 26.76 -35.19 26.33
CA PHE A 20 26.17 -36.43 25.77
C PHE A 20 24.82 -36.22 25.03
N SER A 21 24.72 -36.92 23.89
CA SER A 21 23.55 -37.56 23.25
C SER A 21 22.43 -36.77 22.53
N SER A 22 22.54 -36.79 21.19
CA SER A 22 21.53 -37.14 20.15
C SER A 22 20.03 -37.20 20.53
N CYS A 23 19.19 -36.41 19.83
CA CYS A 23 18.08 -36.92 19.01
C CYS A 23 17.48 -35.88 18.05
N LYS A 24 17.16 -36.35 16.84
CA LYS A 24 16.51 -35.65 15.70
C LYS A 24 15.19 -34.98 16.09
N SER A 25 14.98 -33.73 15.63
CA SER A 25 13.85 -33.40 14.75
C SER A 25 13.97 -31.95 14.24
N LYS A 26 13.95 -31.78 12.92
CA LYS A 26 13.92 -30.47 12.26
C LYS A 26 12.52 -29.88 12.39
N LYS A 27 12.37 -28.80 13.16
CA LYS A 27 11.36 -27.75 12.91
C LYS A 27 11.97 -26.41 13.27
N LYS A 28 12.42 -25.68 12.24
CA LYS A 28 12.87 -24.29 12.39
C LYS A 28 11.65 -23.39 12.34
N LEU A 29 11.37 -22.77 13.49
CA LEU A 29 10.51 -21.61 13.65
C LEU A 29 11.16 -20.40 12.96
N THR A 30 10.31 -19.61 12.33
CA THR A 30 10.26 -18.15 12.33
C THR A 30 11.44 -17.42 12.98
N SER A 31 12.14 -16.60 12.19
CA SER A 31 12.81 -15.39 12.66
C SER A 31 12.40 -14.23 11.76
N VAL A 32 11.60 -13.33 12.33
CA VAL A 32 11.34 -11.99 11.83
C VAL A 32 12.61 -11.16 12.03
N SER A 33 13.12 -10.63 10.93
CA SER A 33 14.05 -9.49 10.76
C SER A 33 14.37 -9.51 9.25
N ASP A 34 14.13 -8.51 8.40
CA ASP A 34 14.26 -7.09 8.61
C ASP A 34 13.28 -6.28 7.74
N THR A 35 12.58 -5.37 8.41
CA THR A 35 11.84 -4.25 7.82
C THR A 35 12.83 -3.24 7.25
N ALA A 36 13.12 -3.25 5.94
CA ALA A 36 13.70 -2.09 5.23
C ALA A 36 13.88 -2.28 3.70
N GLN A 37 13.21 -3.17 2.98
CA GLN A 37 13.40 -3.27 1.51
C GLN A 37 12.11 -3.70 0.79
N VAL A 38 11.09 -2.85 0.80
CA VAL A 38 9.88 -3.06 -0.03
C VAL A 38 9.58 -1.77 -0.78
N SER A 39 10.57 -1.32 -1.54
CA SER A 39 10.40 -0.28 -2.55
C SER A 39 11.15 -0.62 -3.84
N GLN A 40 11.64 -1.86 -3.96
CA GLN A 40 12.46 -2.34 -5.09
C GLN A 40 12.09 -3.77 -5.53
N GLN A 41 10.92 -4.29 -5.14
CA GLN A 41 10.43 -5.61 -5.55
C GLN A 41 9.06 -5.51 -6.24
N ILE A 42 8.92 -4.53 -7.13
CA ILE A 42 7.78 -4.42 -8.06
C ILE A 42 8.26 -4.44 -9.52
N GLU A 43 9.58 -4.45 -9.78
CA GLU A 43 10.13 -4.43 -11.14
C GLU A 43 10.38 -5.82 -11.75
N GLU A 44 10.05 -6.93 -11.06
CA GLU A 44 10.41 -8.27 -11.55
C GLU A 44 9.37 -9.36 -11.23
N GLU A 45 8.07 -9.09 -11.40
CA GLU A 45 7.05 -10.16 -11.54
C GLU A 45 5.76 -9.61 -12.21
N VAL A 46 5.92 -8.92 -13.34
CA VAL A 46 4.80 -8.54 -14.22
C VAL A 46 5.16 -8.81 -15.68
N GLU A 47 5.81 -9.94 -15.93
CA GLU A 47 5.82 -10.55 -17.26
C GLU A 47 5.18 -11.93 -17.14
N GLU A 48 4.25 -12.22 -18.04
CA GLU A 48 3.58 -13.52 -18.22
C GLU A 48 2.22 -13.74 -17.51
N ASN A 49 1.23 -12.92 -17.88
CA ASN A 49 -0.07 -13.48 -18.27
C ASN A 49 -0.76 -12.58 -19.32
N LYS A 50 -0.43 -12.82 -20.59
CA LYS A 50 -1.17 -12.29 -21.74
C LYS A 50 -2.32 -13.24 -22.07
N GLU A 51 -3.53 -13.00 -21.55
CA GLU A 51 -4.76 -13.27 -22.31
C GLU A 51 -6.00 -12.64 -21.64
N LYS A 52 -6.15 -11.33 -21.85
CA LYS A 52 -7.41 -10.61 -22.11
C LYS A 52 -6.98 -9.24 -22.61
N GLU A 53 -7.22 -8.97 -23.89
CA GLU A 53 -7.04 -7.64 -24.46
C GLU A 53 -8.09 -6.68 -23.86
N GLU A 54 -7.83 -6.21 -22.65
CA GLU A 54 -8.32 -4.93 -22.20
C GLU A 54 -7.17 -3.96 -22.45
N THR A 55 -7.42 -2.95 -23.26
CA THR A 55 -6.42 -1.94 -23.62
C THR A 55 -5.95 -1.25 -22.34
N TYR A 56 -4.86 -1.75 -21.75
CA TYR A 56 -4.20 -1.11 -20.61
C TYR A 56 -3.58 0.19 -21.12
N TYR A 57 -4.37 1.26 -21.03
CA TYR A 57 -3.87 2.60 -21.27
C TYR A 57 -2.95 2.92 -20.11
N LYS A 58 -1.63 2.78 -20.35
CA LYS A 58 -0.63 3.45 -19.53
C LYS A 58 -1.09 4.89 -19.40
N PRO A 59 -1.51 5.35 -18.21
CA PRO A 59 -2.19 6.61 -18.09
C PRO A 59 -1.27 7.70 -18.63
N GLU A 60 -1.83 8.69 -19.32
CA GLU A 60 -1.15 9.98 -19.36
C GLU A 60 -0.78 10.28 -17.90
N ALA A 61 0.51 10.32 -17.59
CA ALA A 61 1.00 10.50 -16.22
C ALA A 61 0.39 11.75 -15.55
N SER A 62 -0.21 12.65 -16.34
CA SER A 62 -0.91 13.84 -15.89
C SER A 62 -2.18 13.54 -15.06
N THR A 63 -3.04 12.59 -15.45
CA THR A 63 -4.36 12.38 -14.79
C THR A 63 -4.21 11.66 -13.45
N ALA A 64 -3.44 10.57 -13.41
CA ALA A 64 -3.18 9.84 -12.17
C ALA A 64 -2.52 10.73 -11.11
N VAL A 65 -1.49 11.49 -11.49
CA VAL A 65 -0.82 12.44 -10.59
C VAL A 65 -1.79 13.52 -10.10
N LYS A 66 -2.67 14.05 -10.96
CA LYS A 66 -3.70 15.02 -10.55
C LYS A 66 -4.66 14.43 -9.52
N LEU A 67 -5.16 13.21 -9.74
CA LEU A 67 -6.04 12.53 -8.79
C LEU A 67 -5.35 12.31 -7.44
N GLU A 68 -4.11 11.82 -7.44
CA GLU A 68 -3.37 11.61 -6.19
C GLU A 68 -3.08 12.91 -5.45
N ASN A 69 -2.82 13.99 -6.18
CA ASN A 69 -2.71 15.32 -5.59
C ASN A 69 -4.02 15.73 -4.92
N TYR A 70 -5.18 15.51 -5.57
CA TYR A 70 -6.47 15.75 -4.93
C TYR A 70 -6.68 14.88 -3.69
N PHE A 71 -6.34 13.59 -3.73
CA PHE A 71 -6.43 12.71 -2.57
C PHE A 71 -5.62 13.23 -1.40
N ASN A 72 -4.39 13.68 -1.67
CA ASN A 72 -3.52 14.29 -0.67
C ASN A 72 -4.08 15.61 -0.14
N SER A 73 -4.59 16.48 -1.03
CA SER A 73 -5.19 17.76 -0.64
C SER A 73 -6.45 17.60 0.20
N ILE A 74 -7.29 16.60 -0.09
CA ILE A 74 -8.49 16.27 0.70
C ILE A 74 -8.08 15.75 2.08
N ALA A 75 -7.15 14.78 2.12
CA ALA A 75 -6.70 14.16 3.36
C ALA A 75 -5.99 15.14 4.31
N SER A 76 -5.24 16.09 3.77
CA SER A 76 -4.46 17.07 4.53
C SER A 76 -5.13 18.44 4.70
N ALA A 77 -6.38 18.60 4.26
CA ALA A 77 -7.08 19.88 4.26
C ALA A 77 -7.16 20.51 5.67
N PRO A 78 -6.88 21.82 5.83
CA PRO A 78 -6.90 22.49 7.13
C PRO A 78 -8.32 22.77 7.65
N SER A 79 -9.34 22.63 6.80
CA SER A 79 -10.73 22.85 7.16
C SER A 79 -11.68 22.00 6.32
N LEU A 80 -12.88 21.77 6.84
CA LEU A 80 -13.94 21.05 6.12
C LEU A 80 -14.31 21.76 4.80
N THR A 81 -14.34 23.10 4.81
CA THR A 81 -14.60 23.88 3.59
C THR A 81 -13.53 23.63 2.54
N SER A 82 -12.24 23.64 2.92
CA SER A 82 -11.15 23.34 2.01
C SER A 82 -11.23 21.92 1.47
N ALA A 83 -11.52 20.93 2.32
CA ALA A 83 -11.67 19.54 1.89
C ALA A 83 -12.82 19.39 0.88
N ASN A 84 -13.98 19.97 1.18
CA ASN A 84 -15.16 19.88 0.32
C ASN A 84 -14.96 20.61 -1.02
N ASN A 85 -14.11 21.64 -1.09
CA ASN A 85 -13.73 22.27 -2.35
C ASN A 85 -12.89 21.31 -3.21
N SER A 86 -11.85 20.70 -2.62
CA SER A 86 -11.03 19.71 -3.31
C SER A 86 -11.83 18.48 -3.76
N ILE A 87 -12.82 18.04 -2.98
CA ILE A 87 -13.75 16.95 -3.37
C ILE A 87 -14.49 17.34 -4.65
N ARG A 88 -15.11 18.53 -4.71
CA ARG A 88 -15.87 18.97 -5.88
C ARG A 88 -15.00 19.08 -7.14
N GLU A 89 -13.77 19.55 -6.98
CA GLU A 89 -12.81 19.63 -8.09
C GLU A 89 -12.41 18.23 -8.58
N ALA A 90 -12.11 17.31 -7.66
CA ALA A 90 -11.79 15.92 -8.00
C ALA A 90 -12.98 15.22 -8.67
N GLU A 91 -14.20 15.34 -8.13
CA GLU A 91 -15.42 14.76 -8.72
C GLU A 91 -15.69 15.27 -10.13
N SER A 92 -15.30 16.51 -10.45
CA SER A 92 -15.45 17.06 -11.79
C SER A 92 -14.63 16.32 -12.86
N MET A 93 -13.64 15.52 -12.46
CA MET A 93 -12.87 14.66 -13.37
C MET A 93 -13.65 13.42 -13.82
N PHE A 94 -14.72 13.07 -13.11
CA PHE A 94 -15.53 11.88 -13.35
C PHE A 94 -16.78 12.21 -14.17
N ASN A 95 -17.31 11.21 -14.86
CA ASN A 95 -18.56 11.35 -15.60
C ASN A 95 -19.78 11.41 -14.66
N SER A 96 -19.64 10.88 -13.44
CA SER A 96 -20.65 10.82 -12.39
C SER A 96 -20.00 10.69 -11.01
N SER A 97 -20.65 11.25 -9.98
CA SER A 97 -20.29 11.03 -8.57
C SER A 97 -20.46 9.58 -8.11
N ASP A 98 -21.21 8.78 -8.88
CA ASP A 98 -21.42 7.35 -8.64
C ASP A 98 -20.45 6.46 -9.43
N ALA A 99 -19.45 7.04 -10.11
CA ALA A 99 -18.44 6.27 -10.83
C ALA A 99 -17.79 5.23 -9.89
N PRO A 100 -17.76 3.94 -10.29
CA PRO A 100 -17.21 2.87 -9.47
C PRO A 100 -15.73 3.08 -9.16
N VAL A 101 -15.37 2.75 -7.92
CA VAL A 101 -14.00 2.71 -7.43
C VAL A 101 -13.73 1.31 -6.89
N LEU A 102 -12.70 0.67 -7.44
CA LEU A 102 -12.22 -0.65 -7.01
C LEU A 102 -10.89 -0.48 -6.28
N ILE A 103 -10.74 -1.09 -5.11
CA ILE A 103 -9.52 -0.98 -4.30
C ILE A 103 -8.89 -2.35 -4.19
N ILE A 104 -7.75 -2.54 -4.84
CA ILE A 104 -6.90 -3.71 -4.68
C ILE A 104 -6.19 -3.59 -3.33
N PHE A 105 -6.40 -4.55 -2.44
CA PHE A 105 -5.70 -4.60 -1.15
C PHE A 105 -4.61 -5.68 -1.09
N TYR A 106 -4.65 -6.65 -2.00
CA TYR A 106 -3.63 -7.68 -2.13
C TYR A 106 -3.52 -8.14 -3.57
N ALA A 107 -2.29 -8.40 -4.03
CA ALA A 107 -2.03 -9.00 -5.33
C ALA A 107 -0.84 -9.98 -5.20
N ALA A 108 -1.02 -11.21 -5.66
CA ALA A 108 0.05 -12.20 -5.74
C ALA A 108 -0.24 -13.24 -6.82
N GLY A 109 0.81 -13.72 -7.52
CA GLY A 109 0.70 -14.77 -8.53
C GLY A 109 -0.32 -14.45 -9.64
N GLY A 110 -0.42 -13.18 -10.05
CA GLY A 110 -1.35 -12.73 -11.09
C GLY A 110 -2.83 -12.68 -10.68
N LYS A 111 -3.16 -12.79 -9.39
CA LYS A 111 -4.53 -12.65 -8.87
C LYS A 111 -4.62 -11.44 -7.94
N ALA A 112 -5.50 -10.50 -8.27
CA ALA A 112 -5.85 -9.35 -7.43
C ALA A 112 -7.05 -9.68 -6.54
N GLU A 113 -6.99 -9.22 -5.28
CA GLU A 113 -8.08 -9.25 -4.32
C GLU A 113 -8.57 -7.83 -4.04
N TYR A 114 -9.87 -7.64 -4.18
CA TYR A 114 -10.53 -6.34 -4.12
C TYR A 114 -11.31 -6.19 -2.81
N ASP A 115 -11.26 -4.98 -2.25
CA ASP A 115 -12.10 -4.58 -1.12
C ASP A 115 -13.56 -4.42 -1.57
N GLU A 116 -14.46 -4.08 -0.65
CA GLU A 116 -15.85 -3.79 -0.98
C GLU A 116 -15.94 -2.69 -2.05
N PRO A 117 -16.68 -2.92 -3.16
CA PRO A 117 -16.88 -1.91 -4.19
C PRO A 117 -17.50 -0.63 -3.64
N THR A 118 -17.00 0.53 -4.08
CA THR A 118 -17.50 1.83 -3.65
C THR A 118 -17.67 2.79 -4.83
N THR A 119 -18.07 4.04 -4.55
CA THR A 119 -18.17 5.10 -5.55
C THR A 119 -17.16 6.20 -5.27
N ILE A 120 -16.84 7.01 -6.27
CA ILE A 120 -15.89 8.11 -6.11
C ILE A 120 -16.33 9.10 -5.03
N ASN A 121 -17.62 9.45 -4.95
CA ASN A 121 -18.12 10.34 -3.90
C ASN A 121 -17.85 9.79 -2.49
N LYS A 122 -18.18 8.51 -2.27
CA LYS A 122 -17.96 7.84 -0.98
C LYS A 122 -16.48 7.77 -0.64
N TYR A 123 -15.65 7.39 -1.62
CA TYR A 123 -14.20 7.29 -1.44
C TYR A 123 -13.56 8.64 -1.08
N LEU A 124 -13.90 9.71 -1.79
CA LEU A 124 -13.34 11.04 -1.50
C LEU A 124 -13.78 11.57 -0.12
N ASN A 125 -15.02 11.30 0.29
CA ASN A 125 -15.48 11.64 1.63
C ASN A 125 -14.79 10.78 2.71
N TYR A 126 -14.54 9.50 2.43
CA TYR A 126 -13.73 8.65 3.30
C TYR A 126 -12.33 9.23 3.54
N LEU A 127 -11.64 9.70 2.48
CA LEU A 127 -10.32 10.33 2.61
C LEU A 127 -10.34 11.56 3.52
N LYS A 128 -11.39 12.39 3.42
CA LYS A 128 -11.61 13.55 4.28
C LYS A 128 -11.76 13.15 5.74
N ASP A 129 -12.52 12.09 6.00
CA ASP A 129 -12.85 11.65 7.35
C ASP A 129 -11.65 10.98 8.04
N VAL A 130 -10.89 10.15 7.30
CA VAL A 130 -9.71 9.46 7.84
C VAL A 130 -8.43 10.29 7.83
N LYS A 131 -8.43 11.42 7.10
CA LYS A 131 -7.30 12.36 6.96
C LYS A 131 -6.00 11.70 6.50
N LYS A 132 -6.11 10.66 5.67
CA LYS A 132 -4.97 9.91 5.14
C LYS A 132 -5.22 9.44 3.72
N SER A 133 -4.24 9.68 2.84
CA SER A 133 -4.22 9.16 1.47
C SER A 133 -3.59 7.76 1.45
N ILE A 134 -4.41 6.74 1.69
CA ILE A 134 -3.97 5.34 1.87
C ILE A 134 -3.83 4.55 0.57
N ASN A 135 -4.34 5.06 -0.55
CA ASN A 135 -4.29 4.37 -1.83
C ASN A 135 -3.56 5.21 -2.89
N ARG A 136 -3.05 4.56 -3.92
CA ARG A 136 -2.51 5.17 -5.15
C ARG A 136 -3.40 4.79 -6.34
N VAL A 137 -3.35 5.58 -7.41
CA VAL A 137 -4.05 5.26 -8.65
C VAL A 137 -3.28 4.15 -9.37
N GLU A 138 -3.99 3.06 -9.69
CA GLU A 138 -3.43 1.93 -10.44
C GLU A 138 -3.87 2.00 -11.91
N ASP A 139 -5.17 2.25 -12.15
CA ASP A 139 -5.74 2.36 -13.49
C ASP A 139 -7.03 3.19 -13.49
N TYR A 140 -7.50 3.61 -14.68
CA TYR A 140 -8.81 4.25 -14.86
C TYR A 140 -9.33 4.08 -16.30
N THR A 141 -10.65 4.09 -16.45
CA THR A 141 -11.31 4.13 -17.77
C THR A 141 -11.91 5.52 -18.02
N LEU A 142 -11.87 5.98 -19.28
CA LEU A 142 -12.43 7.26 -19.71
C LEU A 142 -13.63 7.09 -20.65
N ASP A 143 -14.57 8.03 -20.60
CA ASP A 143 -15.61 8.19 -21.61
C ASP A 143 -15.11 8.97 -22.85
N SER A 144 -15.99 9.15 -23.84
CA SER A 144 -15.69 9.90 -25.07
C SER A 144 -15.40 11.39 -24.85
N ASN A 145 -15.69 11.94 -23.67
CA ASN A 145 -15.41 13.32 -23.28
C ASN A 145 -14.13 13.43 -22.43
N GLY A 146 -13.43 12.32 -22.20
CA GLY A 146 -12.23 12.27 -21.36
C GLY A 146 -12.53 12.33 -19.86
N LYS A 147 -13.76 12.02 -19.43
CA LYS A 147 -14.15 11.91 -18.03
C LYS A 147 -13.97 10.48 -17.52
N ILE A 148 -13.57 10.33 -16.28
CA ILE A 148 -13.35 9.02 -15.67
C ILE A 148 -14.70 8.32 -15.42
N THR A 149 -14.83 7.10 -15.93
CA THR A 149 -16.01 6.24 -15.74
C THR A 149 -15.79 5.17 -14.69
N GLU A 150 -14.55 4.75 -14.47
CA GLU A 150 -14.13 3.77 -13.46
C GLU A 150 -12.72 4.09 -12.99
N LEU A 151 -12.45 3.87 -11.70
CA LEU A 151 -11.13 4.07 -11.10
C LEU A 151 -10.69 2.82 -10.33
N VAL A 152 -9.48 2.37 -10.61
CA VAL A 152 -8.82 1.29 -9.88
C VAL A 152 -7.70 1.86 -9.03
N LEU A 153 -7.71 1.50 -7.76
CA LEU A 153 -6.77 1.94 -6.76
C LEU A 153 -6.00 0.76 -6.19
N PHE A 154 -4.78 1.00 -5.73
CA PHE A 154 -4.00 0.03 -4.98
C PHE A 154 -3.70 0.57 -3.58
N ARG A 155 -3.93 -0.25 -2.55
CA ARG A 155 -3.63 0.08 -1.15
C ARG A 155 -2.12 0.16 -0.93
N LYS A 156 -1.64 1.31 -0.47
CA LYS A 156 -0.22 1.55 -0.16
C LYS A 156 0.26 0.74 1.04
#